data_AF-A0A9D2F2L0-F1
#
_entry.id   AF-A0A9D2F2L0-F1
#
_cell.length_a   1.000
_cell.length_b   1.000
_cell.length_c   1.000
_cell.angle_alpha   90.00
_cell.angle_beta   90.00
_cell.angle_gamma   90.00
#
_symmetry.space_group_name_H-M   'P 1'
#
loop_
_entity.id
_entity.type
_entity.pdbx_description
1 polymer ?
#
loop_
_entity_poly.entity_id
_entity_poly.type
_entity_poly.pdbx_seq_one_letter_code
_entity_poly.pdbx_strand_id
1 'polypeptide(L)'
;MELSIQERLKDLRVERGLTLEQLAEETHLSKSALGSYEGDNFKDISHYALIELAKFYEVTVDYLLGRSKTRNHPNADLADLRLSDDMIELLKSGRVDNSLLCELATHPDFPRLMADLEIYVNGVAVKQVQAANAIVDTMSA
;
A
#
# COMPACT_ATOMS: atom_id res chain seq x y z
N MET A 1 -17.36 10.03 6.06
CA MET A 1 -17.20 10.45 7.46
C MET A 1 -15.75 10.22 7.83
N GLU A 2 -15.05 11.22 8.36
CA GLU A 2 -13.72 11.00 8.93
C GLU A 2 -13.88 10.42 10.33
N LEU A 3 -13.28 9.26 10.58
CA LEU A 3 -13.21 8.67 11.91
C LEU A 3 -12.41 9.60 12.83
N SER A 4 -12.92 9.84 14.03
CA SER A 4 -12.16 10.49 15.09
C SER A 4 -10.92 9.66 15.46
N ILE A 5 -9.97 10.28 16.17
CA ILE A 5 -8.77 9.60 16.66
C ILE A 5 -9.16 8.44 17.60
N GLN A 6 -10.17 8.66 18.44
CA GLN A 6 -10.69 7.71 19.41
C GLN A 6 -11.27 6.47 18.71
N GLU A 7 -12.16 6.69 17.74
CA GLU A 7 -12.76 5.62 16.94
C GLU A 7 -11.69 4.85 16.18
N ARG A 8 -10.70 5.54 15.61
CA ARG A 8 -9.60 4.90 14.88
C ARG A 8 -8.75 3.99 15.76
N LEU A 9 -8.40 4.44 16.97
CA LEU A 9 -7.65 3.62 17.93
C LEU A 9 -8.45 2.37 18.34
N LYS A 10 -9.75 2.54 18.59
CA LYS A 10 -10.64 1.45 18.93
C LYS A 10 -10.80 0.45 17.78
N ASP A 11 -10.97 0.93 16.56
CA ASP A 11 -11.08 0.10 15.36
C ASP A 11 -9.81 -0.72 15.13
N LEU A 12 -8.62 -0.11 15.26
CA LEU A 12 -7.34 -0.82 15.14
C LEU A 12 -7.20 -1.95 16.17
N ARG A 13 -7.64 -1.72 17.41
CA ARG A 13 -7.63 -2.75 18.45
C ARG A 13 -8.60 -3.89 18.12
N VAL A 14 -9.83 -3.54 17.72
CA VAL A 14 -10.89 -4.51 17.42
C VAL A 14 -10.58 -5.33 16.18
N GLU A 15 -9.97 -4.73 15.15
CA GLU A 15 -9.52 -5.41 13.94
C GLU A 15 -8.48 -6.50 14.24
N ARG A 16 -7.59 -6.25 15.19
CA ARG A 16 -6.63 -7.25 15.68
C ARG A 16 -7.22 -8.24 16.69
N GLY A 17 -8.50 -8.09 17.07
CA GLY A 17 -9.18 -8.96 18.02
C GLY A 17 -8.67 -8.85 19.46
N LEU A 18 -8.04 -7.73 19.83
CA LEU A 18 -7.36 -7.57 21.11
C LEU A 18 -8.27 -6.99 22.20
N THR A 19 -8.08 -7.45 23.44
CA THR A 19 -8.61 -6.79 24.63
C THR A 19 -7.73 -5.60 25.03
N LEU A 20 -8.24 -4.70 25.88
CA LEU A 20 -7.43 -3.59 26.41
C LEU A 20 -6.28 -4.10 27.29
N GLU A 21 -6.46 -5.24 27.96
CA GLU A 21 -5.42 -5.91 28.73
C GLU A 21 -4.28 -6.41 27.84
N GLN A 22 -4.61 -7.11 26.75
CA GLN A 22 -3.61 -7.62 25.81
C GLN A 22 -2.82 -6.47 25.16
N LEU A 23 -3.54 -5.43 24.72
CA LEU A 23 -2.89 -4.24 24.16
C LEU A 23 -1.98 -3.56 25.19
N ALA A 24 -2.38 -3.49 26.46
CA ALA A 24 -1.57 -2.93 27.53
C ALA A 24 -0.28 -3.72 27.77
N GLU A 25 -0.34 -5.05 27.72
CA GLU A 25 0.82 -5.93 27.86
C GLU A 25 1.83 -5.74 26.72
N GLU A 26 1.35 -5.68 25.48
CA GLU A 26 2.20 -5.58 24.29
C GLU A 26 2.79 -4.18 24.07
N THR A 27 2.05 -3.12 24.41
CA THR A 27 2.50 -1.73 24.22
C THR A 27 3.17 -1.13 25.46
N HIS A 28 3.15 -1.85 26.58
CA HIS A 28 3.56 -1.36 27.90
C HIS A 28 2.84 -0.07 28.35
N LEU A 29 1.66 0.21 27.77
CA LEU A 29 0.79 1.29 28.18
C LEU A 29 -0.21 0.81 29.22
N SER A 30 -0.65 1.69 30.12
CA SER A 30 -1.64 1.27 31.12
C SER A 30 -3.01 1.05 30.47
N LYS A 31 -3.69 -0.04 30.88
CA LYS A 31 -5.06 -0.34 30.44
C LYS A 31 -6.01 0.85 30.61
N SER A 32 -5.87 1.59 31.71
CA SER A 32 -6.69 2.77 32.00
C SER A 32 -6.40 3.94 31.05
N ALA A 33 -5.13 4.11 30.63
CA ALA A 33 -4.77 5.09 29.61
C ALA A 33 -5.37 4.71 28.26
N LEU A 34 -5.19 3.46 27.82
CA LEU A 34 -5.76 2.95 26.57
C LEU A 34 -7.29 3.10 26.52
N GLY A 35 -7.99 2.72 27.59
CA GLY A 35 -9.43 2.93 27.69
C GLY A 35 -9.85 4.40 27.68
N SER A 36 -8.99 5.31 28.18
CA SER A 36 -9.23 6.75 28.08
C SER A 36 -8.98 7.30 26.67
N TYR A 37 -8.06 6.71 25.91
CA TYR A 37 -7.73 7.11 24.53
C TYR A 37 -8.79 6.66 23.53
N GLU A 38 -9.42 5.51 23.76
CA GLU A 38 -10.51 4.99 22.91
C GLU A 38 -11.89 5.54 23.29
N GLY A 39 -12.01 6.19 24.45
CA GLY A 39 -13.27 6.77 24.93
C GLY A 39 -13.44 8.23 24.54
N ASP A 40 -14.66 8.75 24.65
CA ASP A 40 -15.03 10.13 24.30
C ASP A 40 -14.48 11.21 25.27
N ASN A 41 -13.56 10.84 26.17
CA ASN A 41 -13.14 11.71 27.26
C ASN A 41 -12.05 12.72 26.87
N PHE A 42 -11.74 12.84 25.57
CA PHE A 42 -10.75 13.75 24.97
C PHE A 42 -9.47 13.91 25.81
N LYS A 43 -8.96 12.80 26.33
CA LYS A 43 -7.75 12.82 27.15
C LYS A 43 -6.53 12.96 26.26
N ASP A 44 -5.59 13.80 26.68
CA ASP A 44 -4.33 13.98 25.97
C ASP A 44 -3.58 12.64 25.86
N ILE A 45 -3.19 12.30 24.63
CA ILE A 45 -2.34 11.15 24.34
C ILE A 45 -0.90 11.64 24.39
N SER A 46 -0.07 10.99 25.20
CA SER A 46 1.35 11.35 25.27
C SER A 46 2.06 10.99 23.96
N HIS A 47 3.08 11.77 23.60
CA HIS A 47 3.91 11.46 22.43
C HIS A 47 4.53 10.05 22.53
N TYR A 48 4.89 9.61 23.74
CA TYR A 48 5.34 8.24 24.00
C TYR A 48 4.29 7.21 23.60
N ALA A 49 3.04 7.38 24.05
CA ALA A 49 1.95 6.46 23.72
C ALA A 49 1.65 6.45 22.21
N LEU A 50 1.66 7.61 21.55
CA LEU A 50 1.49 7.68 20.09
C LEU A 50 2.57 6.90 19.34
N ILE A 51 3.83 7.02 19.76
CA ILE A 51 4.96 6.31 19.13
C ILE A 51 4.82 4.80 19.33
N GLU A 52 4.53 4.35 20.54
CA GLU A 52 4.38 2.91 20.83
C GLU A 52 3.17 2.30 20.12
N LEU A 53 2.04 3.00 20.08
CA LEU A 53 0.86 2.55 19.32
C LEU A 53 1.13 2.53 17.82
N ALA A 54 1.84 3.53 17.28
CA ALA A 54 2.19 3.57 15.86
C ALA A 54 3.11 2.40 15.46
N LYS A 55 4.12 2.10 16.28
CA LYS A 55 4.98 0.91 16.09
C LYS A 55 4.17 -0.37 16.19
N PHE A 56 3.36 -0.51 17.23
CA PHE A 56 2.55 -1.70 17.47
C PHE A 56 1.63 -2.02 16.30
N TYR A 57 0.85 -1.02 15.86
CA TYR A 57 -0.09 -1.18 14.75
C TYR A 57 0.58 -1.17 13.37
N GLU A 58 1.89 -0.94 13.31
CA GLU A 58 2.66 -0.77 12.08
C GLU A 58 2.02 0.30 11.19
N VAL A 59 1.71 1.46 11.77
CA VAL A 59 1.12 2.61 11.07
C VAL A 59 1.91 3.88 11.36
N THR A 60 1.66 4.93 10.58
CA THR A 60 2.26 6.24 10.87
C THR A 60 1.51 6.95 12.01
N VAL A 61 2.21 7.84 12.73
CA VAL A 61 1.56 8.72 13.72
C VAL A 61 0.51 9.60 13.04
N ASP A 62 0.76 10.06 11.81
CA ASP A 62 -0.22 10.82 11.02
C ASP A 62 -1.49 10.01 10.71
N TYR A 63 -1.37 8.70 10.50
CA TYR A 63 -2.53 7.83 10.39
C TYR A 63 -3.29 7.76 11.72
N LEU A 64 -2.62 7.57 12.86
CA LEU A 64 -3.30 7.57 14.17
C LEU A 64 -4.04 8.89 14.44
N LEU A 65 -3.45 10.02 14.07
CA LEU A 65 -3.99 11.36 14.29
C LEU A 65 -5.05 11.79 13.26
N GLY A 66 -5.44 10.91 12.34
CA GLY A 66 -6.47 11.23 11.34
C GLY A 66 -6.00 12.11 10.18
N ARG A 67 -4.72 12.47 10.11
CA ARG A 67 -4.14 13.32 9.04
C ARG A 67 -3.90 12.57 7.74
N SER A 68 -3.78 11.25 7.80
CA SER A 68 -3.71 10.37 6.63
C SER A 68 -4.84 9.34 6.62
N LYS A 69 -5.29 8.96 5.41
CA LYS A 69 -6.19 7.81 5.19
C LYS A 69 -5.42 6.51 4.93
N THR A 70 -4.14 6.59 4.59
CA THR A 70 -3.29 5.42 4.36
C THR A 70 -2.62 4.97 5.66
N ARG A 71 -2.78 3.67 5.99
CA ARG A 71 -2.26 3.05 7.21
C ARG A 71 -0.74 3.11 7.31
N ASN A 72 -0.07 2.85 6.19
CA ASN A 72 1.38 2.87 6.10
C ASN A 72 1.83 3.65 4.88
N HIS A 73 2.95 4.38 5.02
CA HIS A 73 4.14 4.35 4.16
C HIS A 73 5.22 5.29 4.73
N PRO A 74 6.00 4.87 5.74
CA PRO A 74 7.30 5.49 5.94
C PRO A 74 8.37 4.91 5.00
N ASN A 75 8.16 3.73 4.42
CA ASN A 75 8.99 3.07 3.40
C ASN A 75 8.28 1.80 2.88
N ALA A 76 7.28 1.90 2.00
CA ALA A 76 7.29 0.87 0.95
C ALA A 76 8.52 1.27 0.15
N ASP A 77 9.58 0.48 0.23
CA ASP A 77 10.80 0.81 -0.50
C ASP A 77 10.38 0.97 -1.97
N LEU A 78 10.41 2.21 -2.48
CA LEU A 78 9.98 2.49 -3.85
C LEU A 78 10.84 1.67 -4.83
N ALA A 79 12.05 1.28 -4.40
CA ALA A 79 12.93 0.38 -5.11
C ALA A 79 12.33 -1.04 -5.27
N ASP A 80 11.63 -1.56 -4.26
CA ASP A 80 10.96 -2.86 -4.32
C ASP A 80 9.77 -2.86 -5.29
N LEU A 81 9.15 -1.69 -5.49
CA LEU A 81 8.08 -1.51 -6.49
C LEU A 81 8.61 -1.45 -7.92
N ARG A 82 9.94 -1.38 -8.11
CA ARG A 82 10.63 -1.33 -9.41
C ARG A 82 10.02 -0.32 -10.39
N LEU A 83 9.54 0.81 -9.88
CA LEU A 83 8.99 1.88 -10.70
C LEU A 83 10.14 2.67 -11.34
N SER A 84 10.16 2.78 -12.66
CA SER A 84 11.09 3.68 -13.35
C SER A 84 10.69 5.14 -13.16
N ASP A 85 11.63 6.06 -13.40
CA ASP A 85 11.36 7.51 -13.36
C ASP A 85 10.19 7.90 -14.28
N ASP A 86 10.17 7.34 -15.50
CA ASP A 86 9.08 7.55 -16.47
C ASP A 86 7.71 7.08 -15.93
N MET A 87 7.68 5.95 -15.22
CA MET A 87 6.44 5.44 -14.63
C MET A 87 5.95 6.36 -13.50
N ILE A 88 6.88 6.90 -12.70
CA ILE A 88 6.56 7.86 -11.65
C ILE A 88 6.00 9.16 -12.26
N GLU A 89 6.60 9.67 -13.33
CA GLU A 89 6.08 10.85 -14.04
C GLU A 89 4.70 10.58 -14.63
N LEU A 90 4.47 9.41 -15.23
CA LEU A 90 3.17 9.02 -15.77
C LEU A 90 2.08 9.02 -14.68
N LEU A 91 2.34 8.39 -13.54
CA LEU A 91 1.39 8.32 -12.42
C LEU A 91 1.09 9.69 -11.82
N LYS A 92 2.05 10.63 -11.86
CA LYS A 92 1.87 12.02 -11.39
C LYS A 92 1.20 12.92 -12.42
N SER A 93 1.31 12.60 -13.71
CA SER A 93 0.84 13.47 -14.81
C SER A 93 -0.68 13.60 -14.91
N GLY A 94 -1.45 12.76 -14.19
CA GLY A 94 -2.91 12.71 -14.28
C GLY A 94 -3.44 12.13 -15.60
N ARG A 95 -2.55 11.61 -16.46
CA ARG A 95 -2.91 10.98 -17.73
C ARG A 95 -3.49 9.56 -17.56
N VAL A 96 -3.32 8.99 -16.38
CA VAL A 96 -3.84 7.68 -16.00
C VAL A 96 -4.71 7.88 -14.75
N ASP A 97 -5.88 7.23 -14.74
CA ASP A 97 -6.68 7.11 -13.53
C ASP A 97 -6.01 6.09 -12.61
N ASN A 98 -5.32 6.59 -11.60
CA ASN A 98 -4.60 5.75 -10.65
C ASN A 98 -5.55 4.88 -9.81
N SER A 99 -6.81 5.29 -9.61
CA SER A 99 -7.80 4.45 -8.90
C SER A 99 -8.14 3.24 -9.73
N LEU A 100 -8.47 3.47 -11.01
CA LEU A 100 -8.78 2.39 -11.94
C LEU A 100 -7.58 1.47 -12.17
N LEU A 101 -6.37 2.02 -12.26
CA LEU A 101 -5.14 1.24 -12.39
C LEU A 101 -4.93 0.31 -11.18
N CYS A 102 -5.16 0.79 -9.96
CA CYS A 102 -5.08 -0.01 -8.74
C CYS A 102 -6.17 -1.09 -8.70
N GLU A 103 -7.40 -0.77 -9.08
CA GLU A 103 -8.50 -1.75 -9.16
C GLU A 103 -8.20 -2.84 -10.18
N LEU A 104 -7.68 -2.47 -11.36
CA LEU A 104 -7.27 -3.43 -12.38
C LEU A 104 -6.14 -4.33 -11.87
N ALA A 105 -5.10 -3.75 -11.26
CA ALA A 105 -3.94 -4.49 -10.78
C ALA A 105 -4.25 -5.47 -9.64
N THR A 106 -5.27 -5.18 -8.84
CA THR A 106 -5.71 -6.03 -7.71
C THR A 106 -6.82 -7.02 -8.09
N HIS A 107 -7.28 -7.00 -9.35
CA HIS A 107 -8.32 -7.92 -9.81
C HIS A 107 -7.81 -9.37 -9.88
N PRO A 108 -8.59 -10.39 -9.45
CA PRO A 108 -8.15 -11.79 -9.43
C PRO A 108 -7.70 -12.34 -10.78
N ASP A 109 -8.31 -11.88 -11.87
CA ASP A 109 -7.96 -12.30 -13.25
C ASP A 109 -6.80 -11.51 -13.86
N PHE A 110 -6.29 -10.48 -13.18
CA PHE A 110 -5.20 -9.64 -13.70
C PHE A 110 -3.92 -10.43 -14.06
N PRO A 111 -3.48 -11.45 -13.29
CA PRO A 111 -2.34 -12.26 -13.67
C PRO A 111 -2.53 -12.99 -15.01
N ARG A 112 -3.75 -13.42 -15.31
CA ARG A 112 -4.08 -14.06 -16.59
C ARG A 112 -3.99 -13.06 -17.74
N LEU A 113 -4.51 -11.86 -17.55
CA LEU A 113 -4.38 -10.76 -18.51
C LEU A 113 -2.90 -10.43 -18.79
N MET A 114 -2.08 -10.40 -17.75
CA MET A 114 -0.63 -10.16 -17.88
C MET A 114 0.07 -11.26 -18.68
N ALA A 115 -0.28 -12.54 -18.45
CA ALA A 115 0.26 -13.65 -19.23
C ALA A 115 -0.15 -13.55 -20.72
N ASP A 116 -1.40 -13.21 -21.00
CA ASP A 116 -1.88 -13.02 -22.37
C ASP A 116 -1.17 -11.86 -23.08
N LEU A 117 -0.94 -10.75 -22.37
CA LEU A 117 -0.19 -9.59 -22.87
C LEU A 117 1.28 -9.93 -23.11
N GLU A 118 1.91 -10.69 -22.21
CA GLU A 118 3.30 -11.13 -22.36
C GLU A 118 3.47 -12.02 -23.61
N ILE A 119 2.56 -12.96 -23.84
CA ILE A 119 2.54 -13.80 -25.04
C ILE A 119 2.38 -12.94 -26.29
N TYR A 120 1.49 -11.95 -26.27
CA TYR A 120 1.28 -11.06 -27.41
C TYR A 120 2.54 -10.24 -27.73
N VAL A 121 3.13 -9.58 -26.74
CA VAL A 121 4.31 -8.73 -26.90
C VAL A 121 5.53 -9.55 -27.35
N ASN A 122 5.78 -10.68 -26.69
CA ASN A 122 6.88 -11.57 -27.07
C ASN A 122 6.64 -12.22 -28.44
N GLY A 123 5.39 -12.57 -28.77
CA GLY A 123 5.01 -13.09 -30.07
C GLY A 123 5.22 -12.09 -31.21
N VAL A 124 4.98 -10.79 -30.97
CA VAL A 124 5.29 -9.72 -31.94
C VAL A 124 6.79 -9.56 -32.10
N ALA A 125 7.57 -9.60 -31.02
CA ALA A 125 9.03 -9.53 -31.09
C ALA A 125 9.62 -10.72 -31.87
N VAL A 126 9.12 -11.94 -31.65
CA VAL A 126 9.51 -13.13 -32.42
C VAL A 126 9.22 -12.96 -33.91
N LYS A 127 8.05 -12.44 -34.28
CA LYS A 127 7.70 -12.19 -35.68
C LYS A 127 8.62 -11.14 -36.32
N GLN A 128 8.99 -10.08 -35.59
CA GLN A 128 9.91 -9.07 -36.10
C GLN A 128 11.35 -9.61 -36.28
N VAL A 129 11.83 -10.45 -35.35
CA VAL A 129 13.13 -11.12 -35.47
C VAL A 129 13.16 -12.10 -36.65
N GLN A 130 12.09 -12.88 -36.84
CA GLN A 130 11.95 -13.77 -37.99
C GLN A 130 11.94 -13.00 -39.31
N ALA A 131 11.23 -11.86 -39.37
CA ALA A 131 11.25 -10.99 -40.54
C ALA A 131 12.63 -10.41 -40.82
N ALA A 132 13.36 -9.99 -39.78
CA ALA A 132 14.73 -9.48 -39.92
C ALA A 132 15.70 -10.56 -40.43
N ASN A 133 15.61 -11.78 -39.90
CA ASN A 133 16.44 -12.91 -40.36
C ASN A 133 16.14 -13.30 -41.80
N ALA A 134 14.87 -13.32 -42.20
CA ALA A 134 14.49 -13.62 -43.58
C ALA A 134 15.05 -12.60 -44.58
N ILE A 135 15.11 -11.31 -44.20
CA ILE A 135 15.74 -10.27 -45.04
C ILE A 135 17.25 -10.52 -45.16
N VAL A 136 17.93 -10.83 -44.05
CA VAL A 136 19.38 -11.13 -44.06
C VAL A 136 19.68 -12.36 -44.92
N ASP A 137 18.87 -13.41 -44.83
CA ASP A 137 19.03 -14.62 -45.64
C ASP A 137 18.82 -14.33 -47.13
N THR A 138 17.85 -13.49 -47.50
CA THR A 138 17.65 -13.06 -48.90
C THR A 138 18.75 -12.16 -49.44
N MET A 139 19.48 -11.45 -48.59
CA MET A 139 20.61 -10.59 -48.98
C MET A 139 21.95 -11.35 -49.00
N SER A 140 22.01 -12.52 -48.35
CA SER A 140 23.21 -13.36 -48.24
C SER A 140 23.24 -14.51 -49.27
N ALA A 141 22.17 -14.66 -50.06
CA ALA A 141 22.02 -15.61 -51.16
C ALA A 141 22.30 -14.93 -52.52
#